data_AF-A0A816H9V4-F1
#
_entry.id   AF-A0A816H9V4-F1
#
_cell.length_a   1.000
_cell.length_b   1.000
_cell.length_c   1.000
_cell.angle_alpha   90.00
_cell.angle_beta   90.00
_cell.angle_gamma   90.00
#
_symmetry.space_group_name_H-M   'P 1'
#
loop_
_entity.id
_entity.type
_entity.pdbx_description
1 polymer ?
#
loop_
_entity_poly.entity_id
_entity_poly.type
_entity_poly.pdbx_seq_one_letter_code
_entity_poly.pdbx_strand_id
1 'polypeptide(L)'
;MVQEAYELVEKTPDLDTKLKLIETLRNVTTGKIFVENERARLTKKLADIYESQGKTKEAAEILQELQVETYGTMDRREKLEFLLEQMRLCLAKNDYIRTQIISKKINTKSFDDEASHDLKLKYYELMIEMDLHDKNYFNVCQHYKHYYETPRIKQDPEKMKQALKYVVLHLALSPYDNEQSDFLHRLFLDKNLEQIPKYKELLQRFKTQELIHWKDIQKNFEQELKNGTADDRATNVFTNDDDGKKRWEDFKVRVVEHNMRIMAKYYTRVRTQKMAELLDLTKDEAEQFLSNLVSNKTI
;
A
#
# COMPACT_ATOMS: atom_id res chain seq x y z
N MET A 1 -36.14 16.75 -17.66
CA MET A 1 -36.82 15.87 -16.69
C MET A 1 -35.89 15.16 -15.71
N VAL A 2 -35.06 14.16 -16.09
CA VAL A 2 -34.20 13.47 -15.09
C VAL A 2 -33.06 14.35 -14.57
N GLN A 3 -32.45 15.17 -15.44
CA GLN A 3 -31.42 16.15 -15.06
C GLN A 3 -31.98 17.25 -14.13
N GLU A 4 -33.18 17.75 -14.42
CA GLU A 4 -33.87 18.72 -13.54
C GLU A 4 -34.31 18.05 -12.21
N ALA A 5 -34.72 16.78 -12.26
CA ALA A 5 -35.03 16.02 -11.05
C ALA A 5 -33.79 15.77 -10.19
N TYR A 6 -32.60 15.65 -10.78
CA TYR A 6 -31.34 15.56 -10.05
C TYR A 6 -31.05 16.83 -9.24
N GLU A 7 -31.34 18.02 -9.78
CA GLU A 7 -31.22 19.28 -9.05
C GLU A 7 -32.25 19.38 -7.90
N LEU A 8 -33.43 18.78 -8.07
CA LEU A 8 -34.47 18.73 -7.04
C LEU A 8 -34.12 17.79 -5.87
N VAL A 9 -33.29 16.76 -6.10
CA VAL A 9 -32.77 15.87 -5.02
C VAL A 9 -31.90 16.62 -4.01
N GLU A 10 -31.29 17.76 -4.39
CA GLU A 10 -30.55 18.59 -3.44
C GLU A 10 -31.44 19.54 -2.62
N LYS A 11 -32.65 19.83 -3.10
CA LYS A 11 -33.59 20.78 -2.48
C LYS A 11 -34.65 20.13 -1.59
N THR A 12 -34.66 18.79 -1.50
CA THR A 12 -35.62 18.08 -0.65
C THR A 12 -35.24 18.16 0.85
N PRO A 13 -36.20 18.50 1.74
CA PRO A 13 -35.94 18.68 3.16
C PRO A 13 -35.80 17.37 3.96
N ASP A 14 -36.46 16.28 3.51
CA ASP A 14 -36.54 15.03 4.26
C ASP A 14 -35.67 13.90 3.68
N LEU A 15 -34.92 13.23 4.55
CA LEU A 15 -33.97 12.16 4.21
C LEU A 15 -34.68 10.91 3.63
N ASP A 16 -35.89 10.60 4.11
CA ASP A 16 -36.69 9.46 3.64
C ASP A 16 -37.33 9.71 2.26
N THR A 17 -37.80 10.95 2.03
CA THR A 17 -38.30 11.39 0.73
C THR A 17 -37.18 11.44 -0.31
N LYS A 18 -35.97 11.84 0.11
CA LYS A 18 -34.77 11.83 -0.73
C LYS A 18 -34.38 10.41 -1.16
N LEU A 19 -34.43 9.43 -0.26
CA LEU A 19 -34.17 8.02 -0.58
C LEU A 19 -35.18 7.46 -1.59
N LYS A 20 -36.48 7.66 -1.36
CA LYS A 20 -37.55 7.21 -2.27
C LYS A 20 -37.44 7.87 -3.66
N LEU A 21 -37.08 9.15 -3.71
CA LEU A 21 -36.84 9.86 -4.96
C LEU A 21 -35.62 9.30 -5.71
N ILE A 22 -34.52 9.00 -5.01
CA ILE A 22 -33.32 8.42 -5.63
C ILE A 22 -33.61 7.02 -6.17
N GLU A 23 -34.33 6.18 -5.42
CA GLU A 23 -34.70 4.83 -5.87
C GLU A 23 -35.63 4.85 -7.09
N THR A 24 -36.65 5.71 -7.08
CA THR A 24 -37.55 5.86 -8.23
C THR A 24 -36.81 6.37 -9.46
N LEU A 25 -35.91 7.35 -9.32
CA LEU A 25 -35.07 7.83 -10.41
C LEU A 25 -34.10 6.74 -10.92
N ARG A 26 -33.53 5.92 -10.03
CA ARG A 26 -32.67 4.79 -10.41
C ARG A 26 -33.43 3.74 -11.23
N ASN A 27 -34.67 3.42 -10.83
CA ASN A 27 -35.51 2.48 -11.57
C ASN A 27 -35.89 3.02 -12.96
N VAL A 28 -36.27 4.30 -13.06
CA VAL A 28 -36.67 4.94 -14.33
C VAL A 28 -35.50 5.13 -15.30
N THR A 29 -34.27 5.21 -14.78
CA THR A 29 -33.02 5.34 -15.55
C THR A 29 -32.38 4.00 -15.91
N THR A 30 -32.93 2.88 -15.44
CA THR A 30 -32.39 1.54 -15.74
C THR A 30 -32.56 1.21 -17.22
N GLY A 31 -31.47 0.84 -17.91
CA GLY A 31 -31.47 0.44 -19.33
C GLY A 31 -31.49 1.59 -20.35
N LYS A 32 -31.35 2.85 -19.92
CA LYS A 32 -31.33 4.02 -20.82
C LYS A 32 -29.93 4.62 -20.92
N ILE A 33 -29.27 4.39 -22.06
CA ILE A 33 -27.88 4.79 -22.33
C ILE A 33 -27.65 6.31 -22.13
N PHE A 34 -28.65 7.14 -22.48
CA PHE A 34 -28.54 8.61 -22.41
C PHE A 34 -28.53 9.19 -20.98
N VAL A 35 -28.91 8.43 -19.96
CA VAL A 35 -29.01 8.89 -18.55
C VAL A 35 -28.14 8.09 -17.60
N GLU A 36 -27.16 7.34 -18.13
CA GLU A 36 -26.25 6.52 -17.34
C GLU A 36 -25.37 7.35 -16.39
N ASN A 37 -24.89 8.52 -16.82
CA ASN A 37 -24.09 9.41 -15.98
C ASN A 37 -24.90 9.93 -14.77
N GLU A 38 -26.15 10.31 -15.00
CA GLU A 38 -27.04 10.78 -13.90
C GLU A 38 -27.38 9.63 -12.95
N ARG A 39 -27.58 8.42 -13.48
CA ARG A 39 -27.74 7.21 -12.66
C ARG A 39 -26.52 6.95 -11.80
N ALA A 40 -25.31 7.09 -12.34
CA ALA A 40 -24.06 6.91 -11.60
C ALA A 40 -23.96 7.91 -10.44
N ARG A 41 -24.20 9.20 -10.70
CA ARG A 41 -24.19 10.27 -9.70
C ARG A 41 -25.23 10.07 -8.60
N LEU A 42 -26.46 9.70 -8.96
CA LEU A 42 -27.52 9.37 -8.00
C LEU A 42 -27.13 8.20 -7.11
N THR A 43 -26.48 7.19 -7.68
CA THR A 43 -26.04 6.00 -6.95
C THR A 43 -24.89 6.31 -6.01
N LYS A 44 -23.97 7.21 -6.39
CA LYS A 44 -22.93 7.74 -5.48
C LYS A 44 -23.57 8.39 -4.25
N LYS A 45 -24.51 9.31 -4.47
CA LYS A 45 -25.25 9.97 -3.37
C LYS A 45 -25.99 8.97 -2.47
N LEU A 46 -26.55 7.91 -3.06
CA LEU A 46 -27.19 6.84 -2.30
C LEU A 46 -26.19 6.07 -1.44
N ALA A 47 -25.02 5.73 -1.99
CA ALA A 47 -23.94 5.06 -1.27
C ALA A 47 -23.44 5.93 -0.10
N ASP A 48 -23.25 7.24 -0.31
CA ASP A 48 -22.85 8.18 0.74
C ASP A 48 -23.88 8.24 1.89
N ILE A 49 -25.17 8.20 1.58
CA ILE A 49 -26.24 8.15 2.59
C ILE A 49 -26.18 6.84 3.36
N TYR A 50 -26.04 5.70 2.68
CA TYR A 50 -25.90 4.41 3.35
C TYR A 50 -24.65 4.33 4.24
N GLU A 51 -23.54 4.92 3.79
CA GLU A 51 -22.33 5.04 4.60
C GLU A 51 -22.57 5.89 5.85
N SER A 52 -23.25 7.03 5.73
CA SER A 52 -23.59 7.88 6.88
C SER A 52 -24.50 7.19 7.91
N GLN A 53 -25.25 6.17 7.47
CA GLN A 53 -26.09 5.33 8.32
C GLN A 53 -25.34 4.09 8.88
N GLY A 54 -24.04 3.97 8.62
CA GLY A 54 -23.21 2.82 9.03
C GLY A 54 -23.44 1.56 8.18
N LYS A 55 -24.22 1.64 7.10
CA LYS A 55 -24.53 0.53 6.18
C LYS A 55 -23.50 0.42 5.06
N THR A 56 -22.23 0.30 5.43
CA THR A 56 -21.09 0.26 4.49
C THR A 56 -21.17 -0.91 3.50
N LYS A 57 -21.73 -2.05 3.91
CA LYS A 57 -21.91 -3.23 3.04
C LYS A 57 -22.89 -2.98 1.91
N GLU A 58 -24.04 -2.38 2.22
CA GLU A 58 -25.09 -2.04 1.25
C GLU A 58 -24.58 -0.94 0.29
N ALA A 59 -23.86 0.06 0.82
CA ALA A 59 -23.22 1.09 0.02
C ALA A 59 -22.22 0.51 -1.00
N ALA A 60 -21.38 -0.43 -0.55
CA ALA A 60 -20.39 -1.09 -1.41
C ALA A 60 -21.06 -1.89 -2.54
N GLU A 61 -22.09 -2.69 -2.23
CA GLU A 61 -22.79 -3.52 -3.22
C GLU A 61 -23.49 -2.67 -4.28
N ILE A 62 -24.19 -1.62 -3.86
CA ILE A 62 -24.88 -0.69 -4.76
C ILE A 62 -23.91 0.03 -5.69
N LEU A 63 -22.76 0.47 -5.17
CA LEU A 63 -21.76 1.16 -6.00
C LEU A 63 -21.04 0.19 -6.95
N GLN A 64 -20.86 -1.08 -6.57
CA GLN A 64 -20.23 -2.13 -7.39
C GLN A 64 -21.11 -2.61 -8.55
N GLU A 65 -22.43 -2.56 -8.43
CA GLU A 65 -23.34 -2.88 -9.53
C GLU A 65 -23.14 -1.96 -10.74
N LEU A 66 -22.63 -0.75 -10.52
CA LEU A 66 -22.31 0.20 -11.58
C LEU A 66 -20.96 -0.13 -12.23
N GLN A 67 -21.01 -0.56 -13.49
CA GLN A 67 -19.85 -0.72 -14.35
C GLN A 67 -19.49 0.61 -15.01
N VAL A 68 -19.00 1.58 -14.22
CA VAL A 68 -18.67 2.94 -14.70
C VAL A 68 -17.62 2.99 -15.82
N GLU A 69 -16.87 1.91 -15.99
CA GLU A 69 -15.87 1.74 -17.05
C GLU A 69 -16.48 1.69 -18.45
N THR A 70 -17.71 1.18 -18.58
CA THR A 70 -18.38 1.03 -19.89
C THR A 70 -19.04 2.33 -20.37
N TYR A 71 -19.13 3.34 -19.51
CA TYR A 71 -19.81 4.60 -19.84
C TYR A 71 -18.95 5.48 -20.74
N GLY A 72 -19.17 5.42 -22.05
CA GLY A 72 -18.37 6.14 -23.04
C GLY A 72 -18.40 7.67 -22.88
N THR A 73 -19.49 8.23 -22.37
CA THR A 73 -19.74 9.68 -22.27
C THR A 73 -19.32 10.30 -20.93
N MET A 74 -18.90 9.49 -19.95
CA MET A 74 -18.49 9.99 -18.64
C MET A 74 -17.05 10.52 -18.68
N ASP A 75 -16.80 11.61 -17.95
CA ASP A 75 -15.47 12.21 -17.87
C ASP A 75 -14.46 11.22 -17.26
N ARG A 76 -13.21 11.27 -17.72
CA ARG A 76 -12.15 10.35 -17.27
C ARG A 76 -11.85 10.52 -15.79
N ARG A 77 -11.84 11.76 -15.30
CA ARG A 77 -11.62 12.04 -13.88
C ARG A 77 -12.76 11.50 -13.03
N GLU A 78 -14.00 11.75 -13.45
CA GLU A 78 -15.19 11.26 -12.75
C GLU A 78 -15.18 9.72 -12.66
N LYS A 79 -14.80 9.02 -13.74
CA LYS A 79 -14.59 7.55 -13.72
C LYS A 79 -13.59 7.11 -12.66
N LEU A 80 -12.45 7.78 -12.57
CA LEU A 80 -11.43 7.45 -11.58
C LEU A 80 -11.94 7.67 -10.15
N GLU A 81 -12.66 8.77 -9.90
CA GLU A 81 -13.26 9.02 -8.59
C GLU A 81 -14.25 7.91 -8.19
N PHE A 82 -15.08 7.44 -9.13
CA PHE A 82 -15.97 6.31 -8.88
C PHE A 82 -15.22 5.01 -8.56
N LEU A 83 -14.18 4.68 -9.34
CA LEU A 83 -13.40 3.46 -9.10
C LEU A 83 -12.65 3.51 -7.75
N LEU A 84 -12.14 4.68 -7.37
CA LEU A 84 -11.48 4.87 -6.07
C LEU A 84 -12.45 4.77 -4.89
N GLU A 85 -13.66 5.31 -5.02
CA GLU A 85 -14.69 5.12 -3.99
C GLU A 85 -15.13 3.66 -3.89
N GLN A 86 -15.27 2.95 -5.02
CA GLN A 86 -15.50 1.51 -5.00
C GLN A 86 -14.39 0.77 -4.24
N MET A 87 -13.12 1.10 -4.49
CA MET A 87 -11.98 0.51 -3.76
C MET A 87 -12.05 0.81 -2.26
N ARG A 88 -12.31 2.06 -1.87
CA ARG A 88 -12.42 2.48 -0.47
C ARG A 88 -13.51 1.70 0.27
N LEU A 89 -14.69 1.57 -0.33
CA LEU A 89 -15.80 0.82 0.26
C LEU A 89 -15.52 -0.69 0.31
N CYS A 90 -14.79 -1.25 -0.65
CA CYS A 90 -14.35 -2.65 -0.60
C CYS A 90 -13.36 -2.89 0.54
N LEU A 91 -12.40 -1.97 0.74
CA LEU A 91 -11.46 -2.03 1.85
C LEU A 91 -12.18 -1.92 3.20
N ALA A 92 -13.16 -1.03 3.34
CA ALA A 92 -13.99 -0.93 4.54
C ALA A 92 -14.79 -2.22 4.84
N LYS A 93 -15.09 -3.04 3.82
CA LYS A 93 -15.72 -4.36 3.95
C LYS A 93 -14.72 -5.49 4.22
N ASN A 94 -13.41 -5.21 4.22
CA ASN A 94 -12.32 -6.18 4.20
C ASN A 94 -12.37 -7.14 2.99
N ASP A 95 -12.86 -6.64 1.85
CA ASP A 95 -12.91 -7.41 0.59
C ASP A 95 -11.71 -7.09 -0.30
N TYR A 96 -10.57 -7.66 0.06
CA TYR A 96 -9.30 -7.42 -0.62
C TYR A 96 -9.26 -7.98 -2.03
N ILE A 97 -9.92 -9.12 -2.28
CA ILE A 97 -9.97 -9.74 -3.62
C ILE A 97 -10.68 -8.81 -4.61
N ARG A 98 -11.84 -8.26 -4.23
CA ARG A 98 -12.55 -7.31 -5.10
C ARG A 98 -11.78 -6.01 -5.28
N THR A 99 -11.11 -5.54 -4.23
CA THR A 99 -10.24 -4.35 -4.31
C THR A 99 -9.12 -4.55 -5.34
N GLN A 100 -8.44 -5.71 -5.33
CA GLN A 100 -7.43 -6.08 -6.33
C GLN A 100 -7.99 -6.17 -7.75
N ILE A 101 -9.23 -6.65 -7.90
CA ILE A 101 -9.89 -6.71 -9.22
C ILE A 101 -10.13 -5.30 -9.74
N ILE A 102 -10.64 -4.38 -8.90
CA ILE A 102 -10.94 -2.99 -9.29
C ILE A 102 -9.65 -2.22 -9.60
N SER A 103 -8.58 -2.41 -8.83
CA SER A 103 -7.30 -1.72 -9.07
C SER A 103 -6.71 -2.04 -10.45
N LYS A 104 -6.84 -3.29 -10.92
CA LYS A 104 -6.41 -3.70 -12.27
C LYS A 104 -7.19 -3.02 -13.40
N LYS A 105 -8.38 -2.50 -13.12
CA LYS A 105 -9.20 -1.79 -14.11
C LYS A 105 -8.80 -0.33 -14.27
N ILE A 106 -8.12 0.22 -13.27
CA ILE A 106 -7.59 1.57 -13.30
C ILE A 106 -6.32 1.59 -14.14
N ASN A 107 -6.32 2.39 -15.21
CA ASN A 107 -5.12 2.58 -16.03
C ASN A 107 -4.19 3.60 -15.36
N THR A 108 -3.01 3.17 -14.92
CA THR A 108 -2.04 4.04 -14.24
C THR A 108 -1.56 5.23 -15.10
N LYS A 109 -1.64 5.14 -16.43
CA LYS A 109 -1.32 6.25 -17.35
C LYS A 109 -2.33 7.40 -17.30
N SER A 110 -3.53 7.15 -16.80
CA SER A 110 -4.56 8.20 -16.63
C SER A 110 -4.25 9.16 -15.47
N PHE A 111 -3.22 8.88 -14.68
CA PHE A 111 -2.77 9.70 -13.56
C PHE A 111 -1.57 10.59 -13.90
N ASP A 112 -1.13 10.66 -15.16
CA ASP A 112 0.00 11.50 -15.56
C ASP A 112 -0.39 12.98 -15.71
N ASP A 113 -1.69 13.27 -15.78
CA ASP A 113 -2.21 14.64 -15.81
C ASP A 113 -2.11 15.30 -14.42
N GLU A 114 -1.60 16.54 -14.35
CA GLU A 114 -1.41 17.26 -13.09
C GLU A 114 -2.70 17.44 -12.28
N ALA A 115 -3.83 17.62 -12.97
CA ALA A 115 -5.15 17.73 -12.35
C ALA A 115 -5.53 16.44 -11.58
N SER A 116 -5.04 15.29 -12.02
CA SER A 116 -5.36 13.96 -11.46
C SER A 116 -4.37 13.51 -10.39
N HIS A 117 -3.36 14.31 -10.05
CA HIS A 117 -2.40 13.97 -9.00
C HIS A 117 -3.08 13.66 -7.65
N ASP A 118 -4.15 14.38 -7.28
CA ASP A 118 -4.90 14.09 -6.05
C ASP A 118 -5.50 12.69 -6.02
N LEU A 119 -6.00 12.23 -7.18
CA LEU A 119 -6.56 10.88 -7.32
C LEU A 119 -5.46 9.83 -7.33
N LYS A 120 -4.30 10.16 -7.91
CA LYS A 120 -3.10 9.31 -7.88
C LYS A 120 -2.63 9.05 -6.45
N LEU A 121 -2.61 10.08 -5.60
CA LEU A 121 -2.22 9.94 -4.19
C LEU A 121 -3.18 9.02 -3.44
N LYS A 122 -4.48 9.27 -3.56
CA LYS A 122 -5.51 8.41 -2.95
C LYS A 122 -5.43 6.97 -3.45
N TYR A 123 -5.20 6.77 -4.75
CA TYR A 123 -5.03 5.44 -5.33
C TYR A 123 -3.88 4.67 -4.66
N TYR A 124 -2.69 5.28 -4.58
CA TYR A 124 -1.55 4.61 -3.97
C TYR A 124 -1.73 4.40 -2.46
N GLU A 125 -2.39 5.32 -1.74
CA GLU A 125 -2.72 5.12 -0.32
C GLU A 125 -3.60 3.88 -0.11
N LEU A 126 -4.65 3.70 -0.92
CA LEU A 126 -5.52 2.52 -0.86
C LEU A 126 -4.78 1.23 -1.28
N MET A 127 -3.91 1.31 -2.29
CA MET A 127 -3.08 0.17 -2.70
C MET A 127 -2.10 -0.26 -1.61
N ILE A 128 -1.49 0.70 -0.92
CA ILE A 128 -0.59 0.44 0.21
C ILE A 128 -1.34 -0.28 1.33
N GLU A 129 -2.53 0.20 1.69
CA GLU A 129 -3.37 -0.44 2.73
C GLU A 129 -3.70 -1.91 2.39
N MET A 130 -4.04 -2.16 1.12
CA MET A 130 -4.31 -3.50 0.61
C MET A 130 -3.07 -4.41 0.66
N ASP A 131 -1.93 -3.98 0.09
CA ASP A 131 -0.72 -4.81 0.05
C ASP A 131 -0.08 -5.00 1.43
N LEU A 132 -0.31 -4.07 2.37
CA LEU A 132 0.07 -4.23 3.77
C LEU A 132 -0.70 -5.37 4.44
N HIS A 133 -1.98 -5.53 4.14
CA HIS A 133 -2.78 -6.66 4.62
C HIS A 133 -2.25 -7.99 4.04
N ASP A 134 -1.92 -8.01 2.75
CA ASP A 134 -1.39 -9.20 2.07
C ASP A 134 0.10 -9.48 2.38
N LYS A 135 0.74 -8.63 3.20
CA LYS A 135 2.17 -8.68 3.57
C LYS A 135 3.12 -8.64 2.37
N ASN A 136 2.68 -8.06 1.26
CA ASN A 136 3.48 -7.90 0.05
C ASN A 136 4.35 -6.63 0.15
N TYR A 137 5.36 -6.66 1.04
CA TYR A 137 6.20 -5.49 1.35
C TYR A 137 6.92 -4.91 0.13
N PHE A 138 7.26 -5.73 -0.87
CA PHE A 138 7.91 -5.25 -2.09
C PHE A 138 6.96 -4.39 -2.95
N ASN A 139 5.69 -4.80 -3.12
CA ASN A 139 4.69 -4.01 -3.84
C ASN A 139 4.42 -2.69 -3.12
N VAL A 140 4.32 -2.73 -1.79
CA VAL A 140 4.20 -1.52 -0.95
C VAL A 140 5.35 -0.55 -1.23
N CYS A 141 6.58 -1.07 -1.34
CA CYS A 141 7.76 -0.27 -1.68
C CYS A 141 7.64 0.38 -3.08
N GLN A 142 7.19 -0.37 -4.09
CA GLN A 142 6.94 0.16 -5.43
C GLN A 142 5.85 1.25 -5.44
N HIS A 143 4.76 1.04 -4.70
CA HIS A 143 3.68 2.03 -4.57
C HIS A 143 4.15 3.31 -3.88
N TYR A 144 4.93 3.20 -2.79
CA TYR A 144 5.54 4.37 -2.15
C TYR A 144 6.55 5.08 -3.03
N LYS A 145 7.27 4.36 -3.92
CA LYS A 145 8.14 5.00 -4.91
C LYS A 145 7.35 5.86 -5.89
N HIS A 146 6.25 5.35 -6.43
CA HIS A 146 5.40 6.14 -7.33
C HIS A 146 4.70 7.31 -6.60
N TYR A 147 4.34 7.11 -5.34
CA TYR A 147 3.88 8.18 -4.45
C TYR A 147 4.95 9.28 -4.35
N TYR A 148 6.19 8.91 -4.02
CA TYR A 148 7.32 9.83 -3.94
C TYR A 148 7.69 10.50 -5.28
N GLU A 149 7.55 9.80 -6.41
CA GLU A 149 7.83 10.36 -7.73
C GLU A 149 6.83 11.45 -8.16
N THR A 150 5.67 11.51 -7.51
CA THR A 150 4.58 12.46 -7.83
C THR A 150 5.02 13.90 -7.55
N PRO A 151 4.91 14.84 -8.53
CA PRO A 151 5.40 16.21 -8.40
C PRO A 151 4.88 16.97 -7.17
N ARG A 152 3.63 16.74 -6.78
CA ARG A 152 2.99 17.39 -5.62
C ARG A 152 3.67 17.02 -4.29
N ILE A 153 4.23 15.81 -4.18
CA ILE A 153 4.95 15.36 -2.98
C ILE A 153 6.41 15.81 -3.01
N LYS A 154 7.02 15.87 -4.20
CA LYS A 154 8.38 16.42 -4.35
C LYS A 154 8.46 17.89 -3.91
N GLN A 155 7.37 18.63 -4.00
CA GLN A 155 7.28 20.01 -3.51
C GLN A 155 7.21 20.10 -1.97
N ASP A 156 6.70 19.07 -1.29
CA ASP A 156 6.58 18.99 0.17
C ASP A 156 7.75 18.19 0.78
N PRO A 157 8.80 18.83 1.32
CA PRO A 157 10.00 18.13 1.79
C PRO A 157 9.72 17.17 2.96
N GLU A 158 8.75 17.48 3.82
CA GLU A 158 8.34 16.63 4.95
C GLU A 158 7.70 15.31 4.50
N LYS A 159 6.73 15.39 3.58
CA LYS A 159 6.06 14.20 3.03
C LYS A 159 7.02 13.38 2.18
N MET A 160 7.90 14.06 1.44
CA MET A 160 8.96 13.42 0.67
C MET A 160 9.89 12.59 1.56
N LYS A 161 10.37 13.16 2.68
CA LYS A 161 11.19 12.43 3.66
C LYS A 161 10.45 11.23 4.24
N GLN A 162 9.19 11.41 4.63
CA GLN A 162 8.37 10.33 5.18
C GLN A 162 8.17 9.18 4.17
N ALA A 163 7.80 9.51 2.93
CA ALA A 163 7.66 8.52 1.86
C ALA A 163 8.96 7.74 1.64
N LEU A 164 10.11 8.44 1.62
CA LEU A 164 11.41 7.80 1.45
C LEU A 164 11.76 6.85 2.61
N LYS A 165 11.43 7.23 3.86
CA LYS A 165 11.56 6.32 5.01
C LYS A 165 10.71 5.07 4.83
N TYR A 166 9.44 5.22 4.42
CA TYR A 166 8.56 4.08 4.16
C TYR A 166 9.14 3.16 3.08
N VAL A 167 9.65 3.69 1.96
CA VAL A 167 10.32 2.91 0.91
C VAL A 167 11.46 2.09 1.49
N VAL A 168 12.35 2.72 2.26
CA VAL A 168 13.53 2.06 2.85
C VAL A 168 13.11 0.91 3.78
N LEU A 169 12.14 1.13 4.66
CA LEU A 169 11.71 0.13 5.63
C LEU A 169 11.02 -1.06 4.98
N HIS A 170 10.11 -0.81 4.03
CA HIS A 170 9.43 -1.89 3.32
C HIS A 170 10.38 -2.67 2.41
N LEU A 171 11.40 -2.01 1.85
CA LEU A 171 12.46 -2.69 1.09
C LEU A 171 13.31 -3.60 1.99
N ALA A 172 13.57 -3.19 3.23
CA ALA A 172 14.30 -4.00 4.19
C ALA A 172 13.46 -5.18 4.74
N LEU A 173 12.13 -5.03 4.80
CA LEU A 173 11.18 -6.09 5.16
C LEU A 173 10.89 -7.06 4.01
N SER A 174 11.06 -6.63 2.76
CA SER A 174 10.80 -7.49 1.60
C SER A 174 11.80 -8.66 1.52
N PRO A 175 11.33 -9.87 1.12
CA PRO A 175 12.21 -10.99 0.85
C PRO A 175 13.21 -10.62 -0.24
N TYR A 176 14.36 -11.29 -0.24
CA TYR A 176 15.31 -11.10 -1.32
C TYR A 176 14.82 -11.71 -2.61
N ASP A 177 14.80 -10.89 -3.65
CA ASP A 177 14.58 -11.27 -5.02
C ASP A 177 15.48 -10.41 -5.93
N ASN A 178 15.65 -10.82 -7.18
CA ASN A 178 16.38 -10.05 -8.18
C ASN A 178 15.81 -8.63 -8.33
N GLU A 179 14.48 -8.50 -8.28
CA GLU A 179 13.80 -7.21 -8.35
C GLU A 179 14.09 -6.34 -7.11
N GLN A 180 14.12 -6.94 -5.92
CA GLN A 180 14.48 -6.26 -4.67
C GLN A 180 15.92 -5.73 -4.72
N SER A 181 16.85 -6.54 -5.22
CA SER A 181 18.26 -6.19 -5.35
C SER A 181 18.47 -5.05 -6.35
N ASP A 182 17.85 -5.12 -7.53
CA ASP A 182 17.89 -4.06 -8.54
C ASP A 182 17.29 -2.76 -8.00
N PHE A 183 16.16 -2.86 -7.32
CA PHE A 183 15.50 -1.72 -6.70
C PHE A 183 16.38 -1.06 -5.63
N LEU A 184 17.06 -1.86 -4.79
CA LEU A 184 18.00 -1.37 -3.80
C LEU A 184 19.14 -0.58 -4.46
N HIS A 185 19.74 -1.11 -5.53
CA HIS A 185 20.79 -0.39 -6.27
C HIS A 185 20.29 0.94 -6.86
N ARG A 186 19.08 0.95 -7.42
CA ARG A 186 18.45 2.16 -7.97
C ARG A 186 18.19 3.20 -6.87
N LEU A 187 17.65 2.79 -5.72
CA LEU A 187 17.39 3.67 -4.59
C LEU A 187 18.69 4.28 -4.06
N PHE A 188 19.81 3.56 -4.09
CA PHE A 188 21.12 4.10 -3.72
C PHE A 188 21.66 5.20 -4.64
N LEU A 189 21.15 5.33 -5.86
CA LEU A 189 21.52 6.41 -6.78
C LEU A 189 20.76 7.71 -6.46
N ASP A 190 19.68 7.64 -5.69
CA ASP A 190 18.87 8.81 -5.36
C ASP A 190 19.57 9.68 -4.32
N LYS A 191 19.87 10.94 -4.70
CA LYS A 191 20.53 11.93 -3.83
C LYS A 191 19.74 12.25 -2.55
N ASN A 192 18.43 12.05 -2.59
CA ASN A 192 17.55 12.36 -1.46
C ASN A 192 17.74 11.41 -0.27
N LEU A 193 18.42 10.27 -0.44
CA LEU A 193 18.82 9.41 0.69
C LEU A 193 19.85 10.08 1.61
N GLU A 194 20.59 11.09 1.13
CA GLU A 194 21.52 11.84 1.98
C GLU A 194 20.81 12.65 3.05
N GLN A 195 19.54 12.99 2.83
CA GLN A 195 18.71 13.68 3.83
C GLN A 195 18.32 12.77 4.99
N ILE A 196 18.52 11.46 4.86
CA ILE A 196 18.13 10.46 5.86
C ILE A 196 19.31 9.51 6.12
N PRO A 197 20.39 9.99 6.77
CA PRO A 197 21.66 9.27 6.86
C PRO A 197 21.56 7.92 7.57
N LYS A 198 20.72 7.80 8.59
CA LYS A 198 20.56 6.55 9.37
C LYS A 198 19.85 5.46 8.56
N TYR A 199 18.84 5.81 7.78
CA TYR A 199 18.15 4.87 6.89
C TYR A 199 19.03 4.47 5.71
N LYS A 200 19.87 5.38 5.22
CA LYS A 200 20.92 5.08 4.24
C LYS A 200 21.94 4.09 4.80
N GLU A 201 22.38 4.24 6.04
CA GLU A 201 23.29 3.29 6.70
C GLU A 201 22.67 1.90 6.82
N LEU A 202 21.39 1.82 7.21
CA LEU A 202 20.65 0.56 7.27
C LEU A 202 20.63 -0.14 5.91
N LEU A 203 20.25 0.58 4.85
CA LEU A 203 20.31 0.02 3.50
C LEU A 203 21.73 -0.35 3.08
N GLN A 204 22.74 0.38 3.55
CA GLN A 204 24.12 0.16 3.15
C GLN A 204 24.60 -1.19 3.69
N ARG A 205 24.18 -1.55 4.91
CA ARG A 205 24.43 -2.88 5.50
C ARG A 205 23.77 -4.01 4.70
N PHE A 206 22.59 -3.77 4.12
CA PHE A 206 21.95 -4.75 3.22
C PHE A 206 22.59 -4.78 1.83
N LYS A 207 23.22 -3.68 1.39
CA LYS A 207 23.99 -3.61 0.14
C LYS A 207 25.35 -4.32 0.26
N THR A 208 26.06 -4.08 1.37
CA THR A 208 27.34 -4.73 1.62
C THR A 208 27.09 -6.22 1.88
N GLN A 209 27.88 -7.07 1.26
CA GLN A 209 27.78 -8.53 1.45
C GLN A 209 28.49 -8.93 2.75
N GLU A 210 28.17 -8.25 3.85
CA GLU A 210 28.77 -8.42 5.18
C GLU A 210 27.73 -8.94 6.17
N LEU A 211 28.18 -9.76 7.12
CA LEU A 211 27.32 -10.31 8.16
C LEU A 211 26.82 -9.20 9.07
N ILE A 212 25.51 -9.16 9.30
CA ILE A 212 24.87 -8.18 10.15
C ILE A 212 24.47 -8.84 11.47
N HIS A 213 25.04 -8.38 12.59
CA HIS A 213 24.61 -8.85 13.90
C HIS A 213 23.28 -8.20 14.29
N TRP A 214 22.29 -9.03 14.62
CA TRP A 214 20.95 -8.55 15.01
C TRP A 214 21.00 -7.63 16.23
N LYS A 215 21.89 -7.91 17.18
CA LYS A 215 22.09 -7.08 18.38
C LYS A 215 22.51 -5.64 18.05
N ASP A 216 23.26 -5.43 16.97
CA ASP A 216 23.68 -4.10 16.55
C ASP A 216 22.53 -3.34 15.90
N ILE A 217 21.69 -4.03 15.14
CA ILE A 217 20.45 -3.46 14.60
C ILE A 217 19.53 -3.05 15.75
N GLN A 218 19.34 -3.93 16.71
CA GLN A 218 18.46 -3.69 17.85
C GLN A 218 18.94 -2.48 18.67
N LYS A 219 20.23 -2.40 19.02
CA LYS A 219 20.75 -1.26 19.80
C LYS A 219 20.68 0.07 19.06
N ASN A 220 21.00 0.08 17.77
CA ASN A 220 21.19 1.33 17.02
C ASN A 220 19.90 1.83 16.37
N PHE A 221 18.98 0.94 15.99
CA PHE A 221 17.80 1.29 15.20
C PHE A 221 16.47 1.01 15.90
N GLU A 222 16.41 0.21 16.98
CA GLU A 222 15.12 -0.10 17.63
C GLU A 222 14.40 1.16 18.16
N GLN A 223 15.14 2.10 18.76
CA GLN A 223 14.54 3.32 19.31
C GLN A 223 14.00 4.24 18.21
N GLU A 224 14.69 4.34 17.08
CA GLU A 224 14.29 5.19 15.95
C GLU A 224 13.17 4.58 15.11
N LEU A 225 13.18 3.26 14.95
CA LEU A 225 12.21 2.54 14.15
C LEU A 225 10.87 2.36 14.89
N LYS A 226 10.90 2.13 16.20
CA LYS A 226 9.67 1.91 17.00
C LYS A 226 9.08 3.19 17.57
N ASN A 227 9.90 4.10 18.08
CA ASN A 227 9.41 5.29 18.79
C ASN A 227 9.53 6.58 17.96
N GLY A 228 10.32 6.56 16.88
CA GLY A 228 10.71 7.78 16.19
C GLY A 228 11.55 8.70 17.07
N THR A 229 12.06 9.79 16.50
CA THR A 229 12.78 10.85 17.23
C THR A 229 11.97 12.14 17.18
N ALA A 230 12.22 13.08 18.10
CA ALA A 230 11.43 14.31 18.24
C ALA A 230 11.34 15.17 16.96
N ASP A 231 12.37 15.14 16.11
CA ASP A 231 12.41 15.84 14.81
C ASP A 231 11.92 14.99 13.62
N ASP A 232 11.68 13.69 13.84
CA ASP A 232 11.46 12.70 12.79
C ASP A 232 10.38 11.71 13.25
N ARG A 233 9.12 12.02 12.89
CA ARG A 233 7.96 11.18 13.22
C ARG A 233 8.24 9.72 12.87
N ALA A 234 7.90 8.83 13.80
CA ALA A 234 7.93 7.39 13.58
C ALA A 234 7.16 7.09 12.29
N THR A 235 7.80 6.33 11.40
CA THR A 235 7.05 5.67 10.34
C THR A 235 6.27 4.58 11.06
N ASN A 236 4.93 4.65 11.06
CA ASN A 236 4.01 3.74 11.78
C ASN A 236 4.09 2.26 11.28
N VAL A 237 5.24 1.86 10.73
CA VAL A 237 5.55 0.52 10.25
C VAL A 237 5.79 -0.42 11.43
N PHE A 238 6.44 0.03 12.50
CA PHE A 238 6.71 -0.76 13.71
C PHE A 238 5.97 -0.21 14.94
N THR A 239 4.67 0.03 14.82
CA THR A 239 3.86 0.40 16.00
C THR A 239 3.86 -0.73 17.03
N ASN A 240 3.52 -0.43 18.29
CA ASN A 240 3.44 -1.43 19.36
C ASN A 240 2.23 -2.39 19.22
N ASP A 241 1.47 -2.26 18.13
CA ASP A 241 0.36 -3.13 17.78
C ASP A 241 0.85 -4.53 17.40
N ASP A 242 -0.05 -5.50 17.43
CA ASP A 242 0.26 -6.90 17.11
C ASP A 242 0.84 -7.05 15.68
N ASP A 243 0.47 -6.17 14.76
CA ASP A 243 1.02 -6.16 13.39
C ASP A 243 2.43 -5.55 13.33
N GLY A 244 2.75 -4.57 14.16
CA GLY A 244 4.10 -4.01 14.22
C GLY A 244 5.09 -4.95 14.90
N LYS A 245 4.64 -5.74 15.89
CA LYS A 245 5.45 -6.84 16.46
C LYS A 245 5.75 -7.92 15.43
N LYS A 246 4.76 -8.34 14.65
CA LYS A 246 4.96 -9.29 13.54
C LYS A 246 5.95 -8.76 12.51
N ARG A 247 5.83 -7.49 12.11
CA ARG A 247 6.79 -6.86 11.17
C ARG A 247 8.21 -6.81 11.74
N TRP A 248 8.36 -6.64 13.05
CA TRP A 248 9.66 -6.69 13.72
C TRP A 248 10.28 -8.10 13.69
N GLU A 249 9.45 -9.13 13.88
CA GLU A 249 9.86 -10.53 13.71
C GLU A 249 10.23 -10.85 12.26
N ASP A 250 9.42 -10.41 11.30
CA ASP A 250 9.70 -10.55 9.87
C ASP A 250 11.04 -9.86 9.51
N PHE A 251 11.32 -8.69 10.09
CA PHE A 251 12.61 -8.02 9.92
C PHE A 251 13.79 -8.85 10.45
N LYS A 252 13.64 -9.48 11.62
CA LYS A 252 14.66 -10.41 12.16
C LYS A 252 14.90 -11.57 11.19
N VAL A 253 13.83 -12.16 10.66
CA VAL A 253 13.93 -13.21 9.65
C VAL A 253 14.72 -12.71 8.45
N ARG A 254 14.42 -11.53 7.89
CA ARG A 254 15.17 -10.97 6.74
C ARG A 254 16.65 -10.79 6.98
N VAL A 255 17.05 -10.37 8.18
CA VAL A 255 18.47 -10.23 8.54
C VAL A 255 19.16 -11.60 8.56
N VAL A 256 18.49 -12.62 9.11
CA VAL A 256 18.99 -14.00 9.12
C VAL A 256 19.14 -14.53 7.69
N GLU A 257 18.15 -14.31 6.83
CA GLU A 257 18.18 -14.72 5.42
C GLU A 257 19.33 -14.04 4.65
N HIS A 258 19.57 -12.75 4.90
CA HIS A 258 20.70 -12.01 4.34
C HIS A 258 22.04 -12.60 4.77
N ASN A 259 22.20 -12.85 6.07
CA ASN A 259 23.42 -13.44 6.61
C ASN A 259 23.67 -14.85 6.05
N MET A 260 22.63 -15.67 5.92
CA MET A 260 22.73 -17.00 5.32
C MET A 260 23.15 -16.94 3.85
N ARG A 261 22.61 -16.02 3.05
CA ARG A 261 23.01 -15.81 1.65
C ARG A 261 24.48 -15.39 1.54
N ILE A 262 24.96 -14.55 2.45
CA ILE A 262 26.38 -14.18 2.52
C ILE A 262 27.22 -15.38 2.89
N MET A 263 26.81 -16.16 3.89
CA MET A 263 27.52 -17.39 4.26
C MET A 263 27.61 -18.36 3.09
N ALA A 264 26.54 -18.55 2.32
CA ALA A 264 26.54 -19.40 1.14
C ALA A 264 27.52 -18.96 0.05
N LYS A 265 27.78 -17.65 -0.08
CA LYS A 265 28.77 -17.11 -1.04
C LYS A 265 30.21 -17.26 -0.59
N TYR A 266 30.50 -17.02 0.69
CA TYR A 266 31.86 -16.95 1.20
C TYR A 266 32.37 -18.22 1.88
N TYR A 267 31.47 -19.07 2.40
CA TYR A 267 31.84 -20.30 3.10
C TYR A 267 31.52 -21.52 2.24
N THR A 268 32.53 -22.35 1.96
CA THR A 268 32.34 -23.65 1.30
C THR A 268 31.96 -24.75 2.29
N ARG A 269 32.40 -24.64 3.54
CA ARG A 269 32.07 -25.55 4.65
C ARG A 269 31.98 -24.77 5.95
N VAL A 270 30.93 -24.95 6.72
CA VAL A 270 30.74 -24.35 8.03
C VAL A 270 30.08 -25.35 8.97
N ARG A 271 30.48 -25.36 10.25
CA ARG A 271 29.82 -26.19 11.27
C ARG A 271 28.53 -25.51 11.70
N THR A 272 27.44 -26.27 11.89
CA THR A 272 26.13 -25.74 12.33
C THR A 272 26.24 -24.90 13.60
N GLN A 273 27.09 -25.30 14.55
CA GLN A 273 27.33 -24.52 15.77
C GLN A 273 27.93 -23.15 15.50
N LYS A 274 28.85 -23.03 14.55
CA LYS A 274 29.46 -21.74 14.20
C LYS A 274 28.49 -20.86 13.41
N MET A 275 27.65 -21.47 12.58
CA MET A 275 26.57 -20.78 11.88
C MET A 275 25.57 -20.18 12.88
N ALA A 276 25.12 -20.97 13.85
CA ALA A 276 24.19 -20.53 14.90
C ALA A 276 24.76 -19.34 15.71
N GLU A 277 26.05 -19.40 16.08
CA GLU A 277 26.74 -18.28 16.75
C GLU A 277 26.74 -17.00 15.91
N LEU A 278 27.03 -17.09 14.62
CA LEU A 278 27.10 -15.94 13.72
C LEU A 278 25.72 -15.34 13.41
N LEU A 279 24.66 -16.14 13.45
CA LEU A 279 23.29 -15.72 13.22
C LEU A 279 22.57 -15.25 14.50
N ASP A 280 23.21 -15.35 15.68
CA ASP A 280 22.58 -15.13 16.99
C ASP A 280 21.30 -16.00 17.18
N LEU A 281 21.32 -17.24 16.68
CA LEU A 281 20.20 -18.19 16.75
C LEU A 281 20.59 -19.48 17.49
N THR A 282 19.60 -20.27 17.88
CA THR A 282 19.83 -21.65 18.34
C THR A 282 20.17 -22.58 17.17
N LYS A 283 20.74 -23.75 17.46
CA LYS A 283 21.07 -24.75 16.42
C LYS A 283 19.83 -25.20 15.66
N ASP A 284 18.74 -25.48 16.39
CA ASP A 284 17.50 -25.98 15.81
C ASP A 284 16.82 -24.93 14.93
N GLU A 285 16.78 -23.67 15.36
CA GLU A 285 16.26 -22.57 14.55
C GLU A 285 17.11 -22.37 13.28
N ALA A 286 18.44 -22.39 13.40
CA ALA A 286 19.33 -22.23 12.26
C ALA A 286 19.12 -23.34 11.21
N GLU A 287 18.90 -24.59 11.63
CA GLU A 287 18.60 -25.70 10.71
C GLU A 287 17.24 -25.53 10.03
N GLN A 288 16.20 -25.09 10.77
CA GLN A 288 14.89 -24.81 10.20
C GLN A 288 14.93 -23.69 9.15
N PHE A 289 15.61 -22.58 9.45
CA PHE A 289 15.78 -21.47 8.49
C PHE A 289 16.54 -21.91 7.24
N LEU A 290 17.60 -22.71 7.40
CA LEU A 290 18.35 -23.26 6.26
C LEU A 290 17.44 -24.12 5.37
N SER A 291 16.66 -25.02 5.98
CA SER A 291 15.74 -25.90 5.26
C SER A 291 14.69 -25.12 4.48
N ASN A 292 14.13 -24.07 5.08
CA ASN A 292 13.14 -23.20 4.43
C ASN A 292 13.75 -22.44 3.24
N LEU A 293 14.97 -21.92 3.37
CA LEU A 293 15.61 -21.15 2.29
C LEU A 293 16.00 -22.02 1.10
N VAL A 294 16.49 -23.24 1.34
CA VAL A 294 16.75 -24.23 0.29
C VAL A 294 15.45 -24.63 -0.41
N SER A 295 14.37 -24.84 0.34
CA SER A 295 13.05 -25.16 -0.22
C SER A 295 12.52 -24.03 -1.11
N ASN A 296 12.77 -22.78 -0.71
CA ASN A 296 12.41 -21.58 -1.47
C ASN A 296 13.41 -21.22 -2.59
N LYS A 297 14.48 -22.02 -2.80
CA LYS A 297 15.53 -21.78 -3.82
C LYS A 297 16.17 -20.40 -3.74
N THR A 298 16.29 -19.85 -2.53
CA THR A 298 16.92 -18.54 -2.27
C THR A 298 18.41 -18.66 -1.93
N ILE A 299 18.87 -19.89 -1.69
CA ILE A 299 20.26 -20.37 -1.59
C ILE A 299 20.34 -21.76 -2.21
#